data_AF-A0A523NAM8-F1
#
_entry.id   AF-A0A523NAM8-F1
#
_cell.length_a   1.000
_cell.length_b   1.000
_cell.length_c   1.000
_cell.angle_alpha   90.00
_cell.angle_beta   90.00
_cell.angle_gamma   90.00
#
_symmetry.space_group_name_H-M   'P 1'
#
loop_
_entity.id
_entity.type
_entity.pdbx_description
1 polymer ?
#
loop_
_entity_poly.entity_id
_entity_poly.type
_entity_poly.pdbx_seq_one_letter_code
_entity_poly.pdbx_strand_id
1 'polypeptide(L)'
;MNAACAIATLAAISLTTHATAGDELVSVDLGWFMNVGGGDIYYDGGFAQWISSGFGPGSTTHTVTRIDVDGILSSLGYAALVGITITDTGVNAYGTLSPGADIDLLKLTGVDPDAVMTYAYDGPNVIHRDEPLWALEWRTAELDSFSGAQEWDWTHVSLGRYGMLTTTFLQPQRLGQYDPILLLSEAGMIESFRVSLEAIVPAPGGLSVLAAVALWPRRRRRVPRR
;
A
#
# COMPACT_ATOMS: atom_id res chain seq x y z
N MET A 1 -33.71 -29.35 -18.06
CA MET A 1 -33.04 -28.81 -16.86
C MET A 1 -31.93 -27.92 -17.36
N ASN A 2 -32.18 -26.61 -17.40
CA ASN A 2 -31.27 -25.62 -17.96
C ASN A 2 -30.56 -24.93 -16.80
N ALA A 3 -29.24 -25.07 -16.69
CA ALA A 3 -28.43 -24.22 -15.83
C ALA A 3 -27.53 -23.39 -16.75
N ALA A 4 -27.92 -22.14 -16.94
CA ALA A 4 -27.20 -21.17 -17.73
C ALA A 4 -25.89 -20.79 -17.03
N CYS A 5 -24.82 -20.80 -17.81
CA CYS A 5 -23.51 -20.26 -17.48
C CYS A 5 -23.65 -18.75 -17.23
N ALA A 6 -23.47 -18.30 -15.99
CA ALA A 6 -23.38 -16.88 -15.68
C ALA A 6 -21.91 -16.45 -15.81
N ILE A 7 -21.60 -15.82 -16.94
CA ILE A 7 -20.36 -15.08 -17.14
C ILE A 7 -20.48 -13.80 -16.29
N ALA A 8 -19.72 -13.70 -15.21
CA ALA A 8 -19.61 -12.47 -14.44
C ALA A 8 -18.78 -11.45 -15.23
N THR A 9 -19.47 -10.48 -15.82
CA THR A 9 -18.84 -9.33 -16.47
C THR A 9 -18.27 -8.42 -15.38
N LEU A 10 -16.94 -8.39 -15.24
CA LEU A 10 -16.23 -7.35 -14.48
C LEU A 10 -16.59 -5.99 -15.11
N ALA A 11 -17.44 -5.23 -14.43
CA ALA A 11 -17.64 -3.83 -14.77
C ALA A 11 -16.38 -3.08 -14.33
N ALA A 12 -15.50 -2.77 -15.28
CA ALA A 12 -14.46 -1.78 -15.08
C ALA A 12 -15.16 -0.46 -14.74
N ILE A 13 -15.11 -0.07 -13.47
CA ILE A 13 -15.51 1.28 -13.06
C ILE A 13 -14.44 2.21 -13.63
N SER A 14 -14.70 2.79 -14.80
CA SER A 14 -13.92 3.91 -15.31
C SER A 14 -14.18 5.12 -14.41
N LEU A 15 -13.42 5.24 -13.33
CA LEU A 15 -13.22 6.51 -12.65
C LEU A 15 -12.51 7.43 -13.65
N THR A 16 -13.23 8.42 -14.16
CA THR A 16 -12.61 9.53 -14.87
C THR A 16 -11.86 10.37 -13.85
N THR A 17 -10.60 10.01 -13.57
CA THR A 17 -9.65 10.95 -12.98
C THR A 17 -9.57 12.13 -13.94
N HIS A 18 -9.88 13.34 -13.48
CA HIS A 18 -9.67 14.57 -14.26
C HIS A 18 -8.17 14.88 -14.35
N ALA A 19 -7.39 13.97 -14.94
CA ALA A 19 -6.07 14.24 -15.46
C ALA A 19 -6.25 15.23 -16.61
N THR A 20 -5.65 16.41 -16.48
CA THR A 20 -5.68 17.38 -17.57
C THR A 20 -4.86 16.83 -18.73
N ALA A 21 -5.23 17.12 -19.98
CA ALA A 21 -4.52 16.61 -21.15
C ALA A 21 -3.03 17.01 -21.07
N GLY A 22 -2.17 16.06 -20.68
CA GLY A 22 -0.74 16.26 -20.44
C GLY A 22 -0.22 15.52 -19.19
N ASP A 23 -1.05 15.24 -18.20
CA ASP A 23 -0.64 14.54 -16.98
C ASP A 23 -0.36 13.05 -17.28
N GLU A 24 0.86 12.59 -16.96
CA GLU A 24 1.25 11.18 -17.11
C GLU A 24 1.14 10.48 -15.75
N LEU A 25 0.45 9.32 -15.72
CA LEU A 25 0.41 8.44 -14.55
C LEU A 25 1.65 7.56 -14.55
N VAL A 26 2.38 7.58 -13.44
CA VAL A 26 3.60 6.78 -13.26
C VAL A 26 3.49 5.96 -11.98
N SER A 27 3.93 4.70 -12.07
CA SER A 27 4.06 3.82 -10.91
C SER A 27 5.46 3.90 -10.31
N VAL A 28 5.52 4.01 -8.98
CA VAL A 28 6.75 4.09 -8.19
C VAL A 28 6.82 2.88 -7.28
N ASP A 29 7.73 1.95 -7.58
CA ASP A 29 8.03 0.83 -6.67
C ASP A 29 8.82 1.36 -5.48
N LEU A 30 8.19 1.42 -4.30
CA LEU A 30 8.87 1.83 -3.08
C LEU A 30 9.82 0.74 -2.57
N GLY A 31 9.64 -0.50 -3.02
CA GLY A 31 10.48 -1.63 -2.67
C GLY A 31 9.76 -2.63 -1.77
N TRP A 32 10.58 -3.47 -1.16
CA TRP A 32 10.16 -4.61 -0.36
C TRP A 32 10.37 -4.35 1.12
N PHE A 33 9.40 -4.74 1.93
CA PHE A 33 9.35 -4.57 3.38
C PHE A 33 9.16 -5.94 4.02
N MET A 34 9.84 -6.18 5.14
CA MET A 34 9.60 -7.38 5.95
C MET A 34 9.64 -7.02 7.43
N ASN A 35 8.58 -7.37 8.15
CA ASN A 35 8.57 -7.24 9.60
C ASN A 35 9.52 -8.29 10.21
N VAL A 36 10.40 -7.87 11.11
CA VAL A 36 11.32 -8.78 11.81
C VAL A 36 11.05 -8.85 13.31
N GLY A 37 9.94 -8.27 13.73
CA GLY A 37 9.57 -8.14 15.13
C GLY A 37 10.35 -7.05 15.85
N GLY A 38 9.85 -6.69 17.03
CA GLY A 38 10.52 -5.71 17.89
C GLY A 38 10.51 -4.29 17.31
N GLY A 39 9.55 -3.90 16.48
CA GLY A 39 9.47 -2.54 15.93
C GLY A 39 10.48 -2.26 14.81
N ASP A 40 11.26 -3.25 14.39
CA ASP A 40 12.23 -3.15 13.31
C ASP A 40 11.66 -3.80 12.03
N ILE A 41 12.11 -3.29 10.88
CA ILE A 41 11.87 -3.90 9.57
C ILE A 41 13.17 -4.15 8.81
N TYR A 42 13.15 -5.12 7.90
CA TYR A 42 14.03 -5.09 6.74
C TYR A 42 13.36 -4.34 5.60
N TYR A 43 14.15 -3.54 4.90
CA TYR A 43 13.71 -2.79 3.74
C TYR A 43 14.73 -2.97 2.59
N ASP A 44 14.23 -3.27 1.40
CA ASP A 44 15.00 -3.34 0.15
C ASP A 44 14.34 -2.44 -0.90
N GLY A 45 14.86 -1.21 -1.02
CA GLY A 45 14.39 -0.22 -1.99
C GLY A 45 15.22 1.07 -1.98
N GLY A 46 14.86 2.01 -2.85
CA GLY A 46 15.62 3.25 -3.10
C GLY A 46 15.34 4.40 -2.12
N PHE A 47 14.35 4.27 -1.24
CA PHE A 47 13.77 5.38 -0.48
C PHE A 47 13.98 5.25 1.03
N ALA A 48 15.04 4.56 1.46
CA ALA A 48 15.28 4.25 2.88
C ALA A 48 15.34 5.50 3.78
N GLN A 49 15.73 6.67 3.25
CA GLN A 49 15.75 7.92 4.03
C GLN A 49 14.36 8.45 4.41
N TRP A 50 13.31 8.01 3.71
CA TRP A 50 11.92 8.41 3.89
C TRP A 50 11.08 7.36 4.63
N ILE A 51 11.74 6.30 5.10
CA ILE A 51 11.11 5.16 5.75
C ILE A 51 11.67 5.04 7.16
N SER A 52 10.76 4.85 8.10
CA SER A 52 11.08 4.56 9.49
C SER A 52 10.16 3.47 10.02
N SER A 53 10.59 2.79 11.08
CA SER A 53 9.74 1.84 11.80
C SER A 53 9.89 2.01 13.29
N GLY A 54 8.86 1.60 14.03
CA GLY A 54 8.89 1.56 15.47
C GLY A 54 7.71 0.76 16.00
N PHE A 55 7.56 0.74 17.31
CA PHE A 55 6.34 0.21 17.89
C PHE A 55 5.17 1.16 17.67
N GLY A 56 4.00 0.59 17.38
CA GLY A 56 2.75 1.33 17.45
C GLY A 56 2.51 1.89 18.87
N PRO A 57 1.74 2.98 19.00
CA PRO A 57 1.43 3.55 20.31
C PRO A 57 0.85 2.50 21.27
N GLY A 58 1.46 2.35 22.45
CA GLY A 58 0.98 1.41 23.48
C GLY A 58 1.26 -0.07 23.22
N SER A 59 1.97 -0.42 22.15
CA SER A 59 2.32 -1.81 21.84
C SER A 59 3.81 -2.10 22.01
N THR A 60 4.15 -3.35 22.29
CA THR A 60 5.53 -3.88 22.32
C THR A 60 5.75 -5.00 21.30
N THR A 61 4.73 -5.29 20.48
CA THR A 61 4.71 -6.38 19.51
C THR A 61 4.30 -5.93 18.12
N HIS A 62 3.66 -4.75 18.00
CA HIS A 62 3.12 -4.22 16.76
C HIS A 62 4.13 -3.28 16.09
N THR A 63 4.68 -3.66 14.94
CA THR A 63 5.67 -2.88 14.19
C THR A 63 4.98 -1.98 13.17
N VAL A 64 4.93 -0.68 13.44
CA VAL A 64 4.41 0.30 12.48
C VAL A 64 5.55 0.82 11.61
N THR A 65 5.41 0.62 10.31
CA THR A 65 6.22 1.25 9.27
C THR A 65 5.60 2.58 8.87
N ARG A 66 6.39 3.65 8.95
CA ARG A 66 6.02 4.99 8.51
C ARG A 66 6.77 5.33 7.22
N ILE A 67 6.02 5.70 6.20
CA ILE A 67 6.50 6.06 4.86
C ILE A 67 6.10 7.51 4.59
N ASP A 68 7.08 8.39 4.42
CA ASP A 68 6.89 9.78 4.02
C ASP A 68 6.60 9.84 2.51
N VAL A 69 5.31 9.78 2.16
CA VAL A 69 4.86 9.71 0.76
C VAL A 69 5.09 11.06 0.08
N ASP A 70 4.86 12.17 0.79
CA ASP A 70 5.16 13.50 0.27
C ASP A 70 6.64 13.65 -0.07
N GLY A 71 7.52 13.38 0.89
CA GLY A 71 8.96 13.51 0.70
C GLY A 71 9.48 12.66 -0.46
N ILE A 72 8.97 11.43 -0.62
CA ILE A 72 9.32 10.56 -1.74
C ILE A 72 8.87 11.19 -3.07
N LEU A 73 7.59 11.45 -3.24
CA LEU A 73 7.05 11.87 -4.53
C LEU A 73 7.50 13.30 -4.90
N SER A 74 7.61 14.19 -3.93
CA SER A 74 8.19 15.54 -4.10
C SER A 74 9.66 15.47 -4.51
N SER A 75 10.46 14.53 -3.96
CA SER A 75 11.86 14.34 -4.36
C SER A 75 12.02 13.84 -5.80
N LEU A 76 10.99 13.19 -6.35
CA LEU A 76 10.93 12.73 -7.74
C LEU A 76 10.32 13.77 -8.69
N GLY A 77 9.83 14.90 -8.17
CA GLY A 77 9.22 15.97 -8.95
C GLY A 77 7.80 15.67 -9.43
N TYR A 78 7.06 14.81 -8.71
CA TYR A 78 5.67 14.53 -9.02
C TYR A 78 4.73 15.56 -8.39
N ALA A 79 3.51 15.65 -8.93
CA ALA A 79 2.54 16.68 -8.55
C ALA A 79 1.44 16.19 -7.61
N ALA A 80 1.10 14.89 -7.69
CA ALA A 80 0.01 14.32 -6.89
C ALA A 80 0.17 12.80 -6.72
N LEU A 81 -0.36 12.27 -5.62
CA LEU A 81 -0.59 10.85 -5.39
C LEU A 81 -2.00 10.47 -5.88
N VAL A 82 -2.10 9.37 -6.60
CA VAL A 82 -3.36 8.84 -7.16
C VAL A 82 -3.79 7.56 -6.47
N GLY A 83 -2.82 6.72 -6.10
CA GLY A 83 -3.12 5.45 -5.47
C GLY A 83 -1.93 4.84 -4.76
N ILE A 84 -2.24 3.88 -3.90
CA ILE A 84 -1.28 3.09 -3.14
C ILE A 84 -1.67 1.63 -3.35
N THR A 85 -0.70 0.80 -3.71
CA THR A 85 -0.89 -0.64 -3.83
C THR A 85 0.06 -1.36 -2.90
N ILE A 86 -0.48 -2.24 -2.07
CA ILE A 86 0.28 -3.14 -1.20
C ILE A 86 0.11 -4.54 -1.76
N THR A 87 1.21 -5.26 -1.89
CA THR A 87 1.22 -6.59 -2.51
C THR A 87 1.98 -7.56 -1.61
N ASP A 88 1.34 -8.66 -1.26
CA ASP A 88 2.04 -9.79 -0.62
C ASP A 88 3.10 -10.35 -1.57
N THR A 89 4.26 -10.73 -1.04
CA THR A 89 5.35 -11.23 -1.89
C THR A 89 5.41 -12.75 -2.00
N GLY A 90 4.50 -13.44 -1.33
CA GLY A 90 4.43 -14.89 -1.25
C GLY A 90 5.55 -15.53 -0.44
N VAL A 91 6.32 -14.72 0.31
CA VAL A 91 7.42 -15.15 1.17
C VAL A 91 7.10 -14.75 2.61
N ASN A 92 6.42 -15.65 3.32
CA ASN A 92 6.01 -15.44 4.70
C ASN A 92 6.43 -16.62 5.59
N ALA A 93 6.48 -16.41 6.90
CA ALA A 93 6.91 -17.40 7.90
C ALA A 93 6.21 -18.77 7.81
N TYR A 94 4.96 -18.78 7.33
CA TYR A 94 4.09 -19.96 7.30
C TYR A 94 4.29 -20.86 6.05
N GLY A 95 5.23 -20.53 5.16
CA GLY A 95 5.52 -21.35 3.97
C GLY A 95 4.33 -21.44 3.01
N THR A 96 4.05 -22.64 2.47
CA THR A 96 2.96 -22.85 1.49
C THR A 96 1.55 -22.77 2.07
N LEU A 97 1.43 -22.75 3.40
CA LEU A 97 0.16 -22.60 4.12
C LEU A 97 -0.07 -21.15 4.60
N SER A 98 0.82 -20.22 4.22
CA SER A 98 0.65 -18.82 4.60
C SER A 98 -0.64 -18.25 4.03
N PRO A 99 -1.45 -17.58 4.87
CA PRO A 99 -2.59 -16.82 4.39
C PRO A 99 -2.17 -15.54 3.63
N GLY A 100 -0.88 -15.33 3.33
CA GLY A 100 -0.35 -14.06 2.83
C GLY A 100 0.15 -13.18 3.97
N ALA A 101 0.62 -11.98 3.64
CA ALA A 101 0.92 -10.94 4.62
C ALA A 101 -0.41 -10.34 5.11
N ASP A 102 -0.53 -10.14 6.41
CA ASP A 102 -1.71 -9.55 7.03
C ASP A 102 -1.53 -8.02 7.16
N ILE A 103 -2.41 -7.24 6.55
CA ILE A 103 -2.37 -5.78 6.70
C ILE A 103 -3.20 -5.42 7.93
N ASP A 104 -2.53 -5.31 9.08
CA ASP A 104 -3.17 -4.99 10.37
C ASP A 104 -3.36 -3.49 10.61
N LEU A 105 -2.63 -2.65 9.90
CA LEU A 105 -2.85 -1.19 9.89
C LEU A 105 -2.60 -0.66 8.48
N LEU A 106 -3.57 0.09 7.98
CA LEU A 106 -3.41 0.95 6.81
C LEU A 106 -3.98 2.31 7.14
N LYS A 107 -3.12 3.28 7.39
CA LYS A 107 -3.56 4.63 7.75
C LYS A 107 -2.77 5.66 6.98
N LEU A 108 -3.50 6.52 6.27
CA LEU A 108 -2.93 7.68 5.61
C LEU A 108 -3.26 8.93 6.42
N THR A 109 -2.21 9.65 6.82
CA THR A 109 -2.31 10.93 7.53
C THR A 109 -1.79 12.04 6.63
N GLY A 110 -2.13 13.30 6.90
CA GLY A 110 -1.69 14.40 6.04
C GLY A 110 -2.31 14.35 4.63
N VAL A 111 -3.56 13.90 4.55
CA VAL A 111 -4.37 13.96 3.32
C VAL A 111 -5.27 15.18 3.35
N ASP A 112 -5.74 15.59 2.18
CA ASP A 112 -6.79 16.59 2.06
C ASP A 112 -8.01 16.12 2.88
N PRO A 113 -8.58 16.96 3.76
CA PRO A 113 -9.75 16.57 4.56
C PRO A 113 -10.98 16.20 3.72
N ASP A 114 -11.05 16.66 2.47
CA ASP A 114 -12.11 16.33 1.52
C ASP A 114 -11.73 15.16 0.60
N ALA A 115 -10.56 14.54 0.80
CA ALA A 115 -10.13 13.38 0.02
C ALA A 115 -11.08 12.20 0.23
N VAL A 116 -11.57 11.66 -0.89
CA VAL A 116 -12.33 10.43 -0.90
C VAL A 116 -11.45 9.32 -1.47
N MET A 117 -11.29 8.24 -0.69
CA MET A 117 -10.53 7.06 -1.07
C MET A 117 -11.48 5.88 -1.27
N THR A 118 -11.20 5.07 -2.28
CA THR A 118 -11.84 3.77 -2.48
C THR A 118 -10.81 2.67 -2.35
N TYR A 119 -11.26 1.46 -2.03
CA TYR A 119 -10.40 0.30 -1.84
C TYR A 119 -10.81 -0.84 -2.75
N ALA A 120 -9.82 -1.57 -3.26
CA ALA A 120 -10.02 -2.76 -4.05
C ALA A 120 -9.05 -3.84 -3.60
N TYR A 121 -9.53 -5.08 -3.60
CA TYR A 121 -8.73 -6.25 -3.31
C TYR A 121 -8.68 -7.17 -4.53
N ASP A 122 -7.49 -7.66 -4.86
CA ASP A 122 -7.28 -8.70 -5.87
C ASP A 122 -6.33 -9.76 -5.29
N GLY A 123 -6.81 -10.98 -5.08
CA GLY A 123 -6.00 -12.02 -4.45
C GLY A 123 -6.75 -13.33 -4.17
N PRO A 124 -6.05 -14.32 -3.57
CA PRO A 124 -6.58 -15.66 -3.39
C PRO A 124 -7.58 -15.79 -2.22
N ASN A 125 -7.52 -14.91 -1.22
CA ASN A 125 -8.47 -14.90 -0.10
C ASN A 125 -9.90 -14.58 -0.61
N VAL A 126 -10.81 -15.54 -0.46
CA VAL A 126 -12.19 -15.45 -0.97
C VAL A 126 -13.07 -14.52 -0.15
N ILE A 127 -12.72 -14.29 1.13
CA ILE A 127 -13.46 -13.36 1.99
C ILE A 127 -13.41 -11.97 1.35
N HIS A 128 -12.21 -11.49 1.01
CA HIS A 128 -12.02 -10.14 0.47
C HIS A 128 -12.37 -10.03 -1.01
N ARG A 129 -12.26 -11.13 -1.80
CA ARG A 129 -12.59 -11.11 -3.23
C ARG A 129 -14.08 -10.90 -3.48
N ASP A 130 -14.91 -11.52 -2.64
CA ASP A 130 -16.37 -11.53 -2.83
C ASP A 130 -17.07 -10.49 -1.92
N GLU A 131 -16.31 -9.75 -1.10
CA GLU A 131 -16.80 -8.65 -0.27
C GLU A 131 -17.27 -7.47 -1.13
N PRO A 132 -18.42 -6.84 -0.83
CA PRO A 132 -18.81 -5.61 -1.50
C PRO A 132 -17.87 -4.46 -1.10
N LEU A 133 -17.66 -3.49 -2.00
CA LEU A 133 -16.73 -2.37 -1.80
C LEU A 133 -16.89 -1.66 -0.44
N TRP A 134 -18.13 -1.40 0.00
CA TRP A 134 -18.40 -0.74 1.28
C TRP A 134 -17.92 -1.55 2.49
N ALA A 135 -17.88 -2.88 2.40
CA ALA A 135 -17.40 -3.74 3.48
C ALA A 135 -15.87 -3.68 3.57
N LEU A 136 -15.18 -3.65 2.41
CA LEU A 136 -13.73 -3.46 2.35
C LEU A 136 -13.33 -2.04 2.83
N GLU A 137 -14.09 -1.01 2.46
CA GLU A 137 -13.94 0.37 2.95
C GLU A 137 -14.09 0.45 4.48
N TRP A 138 -15.12 -0.19 5.04
CA TRP A 138 -15.29 -0.24 6.50
C TRP A 138 -14.10 -0.95 7.14
N ARG A 139 -13.77 -2.15 6.67
CA ARG A 139 -12.67 -2.96 7.22
C ARG A 139 -11.36 -2.20 7.22
N THR A 140 -11.02 -1.57 6.09
CA THR A 140 -9.79 -0.76 5.96
C THR A 140 -9.75 0.43 6.92
N ALA A 141 -10.90 1.01 7.28
CA ALA A 141 -10.99 2.07 8.29
C ALA A 141 -10.79 1.59 9.74
N GLU A 142 -11.03 0.29 10.00
CA GLU A 142 -10.95 -0.33 11.33
C GLU A 142 -9.67 -1.17 11.53
N LEU A 143 -8.73 -1.14 10.57
CA LEU A 143 -7.46 -1.87 10.69
C LEU A 143 -6.63 -1.31 11.84
N ASP A 144 -6.54 -2.09 12.91
CA ASP A 144 -5.68 -1.85 14.08
C ASP A 144 -5.48 -3.16 14.86
N SER A 145 -5.15 -4.25 14.16
CA SER A 145 -4.93 -5.56 14.80
C SER A 145 -3.57 -5.61 15.51
N PHE A 146 -3.59 -5.94 16.81
CA PHE A 146 -2.40 -5.98 17.66
C PHE A 146 -1.77 -7.37 17.81
N SER A 147 -2.48 -8.44 17.37
CA SER A 147 -1.96 -9.82 17.38
C SER A 147 -2.91 -10.81 16.70
N GLY A 148 -2.36 -11.68 15.83
CA GLY A 148 -2.89 -13.02 15.52
C GLY A 148 -4.38 -13.09 15.18
N ALA A 149 -4.88 -12.08 14.49
CA ALA A 149 -6.27 -12.04 14.05
C ALA A 149 -6.51 -13.13 12.97
N GLN A 150 -7.72 -13.67 12.92
CA GLN A 150 -8.06 -14.72 11.95
C GLN A 150 -8.75 -14.12 10.74
N GLU A 151 -8.57 -14.64 9.52
CA GLU A 151 -9.01 -14.06 8.23
C GLU A 151 -10.43 -13.43 8.17
N TRP A 152 -11.35 -13.81 9.06
CA TRP A 152 -12.69 -13.24 9.21
C TRP A 152 -12.82 -12.04 10.17
N ASP A 153 -11.78 -11.75 10.95
CA ASP A 153 -11.70 -10.63 11.89
C ASP A 153 -11.56 -9.32 11.12
N TRP A 154 -12.30 -8.30 11.55
CA TRP A 154 -12.44 -7.02 10.84
C TRP A 154 -11.23 -6.10 11.01
N THR A 155 -10.29 -6.51 11.86
CA THR A 155 -9.14 -5.71 12.31
C THR A 155 -7.90 -5.88 11.44
N HIS A 156 -7.94 -6.76 10.43
CA HIS A 156 -6.89 -6.90 9.40
C HIS A 156 -7.49 -7.25 8.01
N VAL A 157 -6.65 -7.15 6.99
CA VAL A 157 -6.89 -7.72 5.65
C VAL A 157 -5.78 -8.71 5.35
N SER A 158 -6.12 -9.99 5.24
CA SER A 158 -5.15 -11.03 4.89
C SER A 158 -5.02 -11.12 3.37
N LEU A 159 -3.87 -10.70 2.84
CA LEU A 159 -3.73 -10.50 1.40
C LEU A 159 -3.79 -11.81 0.62
N GLY A 160 -3.44 -12.95 1.21
CA GLY A 160 -3.20 -14.14 0.41
C GLY A 160 -1.90 -14.06 -0.36
N ARG A 161 -1.38 -15.22 -0.77
CA ARG A 161 -0.18 -15.29 -1.59
C ARG A 161 -0.33 -14.44 -2.87
N TYR A 162 0.52 -13.43 -3.02
CA TYR A 162 0.50 -12.44 -4.11
C TYR A 162 -0.79 -11.61 -4.22
N GLY A 163 -1.63 -11.61 -3.20
CA GLY A 163 -2.78 -10.73 -3.22
C GLY A 163 -2.40 -9.29 -2.93
N MET A 164 -3.32 -8.41 -3.29
CA MET A 164 -3.09 -6.99 -3.42
C MET A 164 -4.24 -6.23 -2.80
N LEU A 165 -3.91 -5.22 -2.00
CA LEU A 165 -4.84 -4.21 -1.53
C LEU A 165 -4.47 -2.88 -2.19
N THR A 166 -5.40 -2.30 -2.93
CA THR A 166 -5.22 -1.02 -3.62
C THR A 166 -6.13 0.02 -3.00
N THR A 167 -5.55 1.16 -2.67
CA THR A 167 -6.25 2.40 -2.29
C THR A 167 -6.18 3.36 -3.47
N THR A 168 -7.31 3.90 -3.90
CA THR A 168 -7.38 4.88 -5.00
C THR A 168 -8.05 6.15 -4.50
N PHE A 169 -7.46 7.30 -4.81
CA PHE A 169 -8.09 8.58 -4.57
C PHE A 169 -9.05 8.94 -5.70
N LEU A 170 -10.29 9.28 -5.37
CA LEU A 170 -11.23 9.80 -6.38
C LEU A 170 -10.74 11.12 -6.99
N GLN A 171 -10.00 11.90 -6.20
CA GLN A 171 -9.33 13.13 -6.63
C GLN A 171 -7.86 13.04 -6.22
N PRO A 172 -6.90 13.20 -7.15
CA PRO A 172 -5.49 13.07 -6.84
C PRO A 172 -5.07 13.96 -5.66
N GLN A 173 -4.43 13.35 -4.66
CA GLN A 173 -3.91 14.03 -3.50
C GLN A 173 -2.71 14.90 -3.89
N ARG A 174 -2.87 16.22 -3.83
CA ARG A 174 -1.79 17.18 -4.11
C ARG A 174 -0.67 17.06 -3.08
N LEU A 175 0.57 17.11 -3.57
CA LEU A 175 1.78 17.09 -2.75
C LEU A 175 2.17 18.51 -2.30
N GLY A 176 2.88 18.62 -1.18
CA GLY A 176 3.36 19.86 -0.58
C GLY A 176 2.30 20.72 0.11
N GLN A 177 1.05 20.25 0.19
CA GLN A 177 -0.04 20.96 0.87
C GLN A 177 -0.41 20.34 2.22
N TYR A 178 -0.43 19.00 2.30
CA TYR A 178 -0.92 18.26 3.47
C TYR A 178 0.08 17.24 4.02
N ASP A 179 1.23 17.06 3.37
CA ASP A 179 2.32 16.14 3.74
C ASP A 179 1.85 14.69 4.00
N PRO A 180 1.32 13.98 2.98
CA PRO A 180 0.82 12.62 3.15
C PRO A 180 1.88 11.67 3.72
N ILE A 181 1.51 10.98 4.80
CA ILE A 181 2.31 9.93 5.43
C ILE A 181 1.48 8.66 5.53
N LEU A 182 2.01 7.59 4.95
CA LEU A 182 1.44 6.26 5.00
C LEU A 182 2.01 5.51 6.22
N LEU A 183 1.12 5.02 7.06
CA LEU A 183 1.40 4.12 8.17
C LEU A 183 0.89 2.74 7.79
N LEU A 184 1.80 1.77 7.79
CA LEU A 184 1.52 0.37 7.56
C LEU A 184 1.94 -0.43 8.78
N SER A 185 1.17 -1.44 9.14
CA SER A 185 1.58 -2.39 10.16
C SER A 185 1.16 -3.79 9.78
N GLU A 186 1.89 -4.71 10.38
CA GLU A 186 1.76 -6.15 10.22
C GLU A 186 2.07 -6.73 11.62
N ALA A 187 1.28 -7.69 12.08
CA ALA A 187 1.27 -8.29 13.40
C ALA A 187 1.85 -9.71 13.37
N GLY A 188 2.98 -9.88 12.72
CA GLY A 188 3.71 -11.14 12.63
C GLY A 188 5.22 -10.93 12.47
N MET A 189 5.97 -12.02 12.55
CA MET A 189 7.39 -12.00 12.20
C MET A 189 7.57 -12.64 10.83
N ILE A 190 8.45 -12.06 10.00
CA ILE A 190 8.86 -12.60 8.70
C ILE A 190 7.70 -12.62 7.69
N GLU A 191 6.79 -11.66 7.82
CA GLU A 191 5.80 -11.35 6.78
C GLU A 191 6.33 -10.24 5.91
N SER A 192 6.12 -10.36 4.59
CA SER A 192 6.75 -9.44 3.67
C SER A 192 5.88 -9.03 2.48
N PHE A 193 5.89 -7.73 2.25
CA PHE A 193 5.05 -7.07 1.25
C PHE A 193 5.87 -6.07 0.43
N ARG A 194 5.30 -5.68 -0.71
CA ARG A 194 5.78 -4.58 -1.55
C ARG A 194 4.78 -3.46 -1.51
N VAL A 195 5.28 -2.23 -1.61
CA VAL A 195 4.44 -1.04 -1.71
C VAL A 195 4.78 -0.33 -3.01
N SER A 196 3.76 0.01 -3.77
CA SER A 196 3.86 0.84 -4.97
C SER A 196 2.94 2.04 -4.85
N LEU A 197 3.37 3.18 -5.38
CA LEU A 197 2.55 4.39 -5.48
C LEU A 197 2.20 4.63 -6.95
N GLU A 198 1.01 5.15 -7.20
CA GLU A 198 0.64 5.73 -8.47
C GLU A 198 0.60 7.25 -8.33
N ALA A 199 1.28 7.98 -9.21
CA ALA A 199 1.46 9.42 -9.09
C ALA A 199 1.33 10.12 -10.45
N ILE A 200 1.00 11.42 -10.40
CA ILE A 200 0.93 12.29 -11.58
C ILE A 200 2.25 13.04 -11.78
N VAL A 201 2.79 12.97 -12.98
CA VAL A 201 3.90 13.82 -13.44
C VAL A 201 3.35 15.03 -14.17
N PRO A 202 3.78 16.26 -13.83
CA PRO A 202 3.37 17.45 -14.58
C PRO A 202 3.98 17.44 -15.99
N ALA A 203 3.17 17.66 -17.02
CA ALA A 203 3.62 17.86 -18.41
C ALA A 203 4.33 19.23 -18.53
N PRO A 204 5.67 19.31 -18.45
CA PRO A 204 6.59 18.67 -19.39
C PRO A 204 7.84 18.04 -18.72
N GLY A 205 7.70 17.48 -17.51
CA GLY A 205 8.79 16.88 -16.73
C GLY A 205 9.07 15.39 -16.99
N GLY A 206 8.14 14.66 -17.63
CA GLY A 206 8.18 13.19 -17.76
C GLY A 206 9.46 12.61 -18.38
N LEU A 207 10.09 13.33 -19.32
CA LEU A 207 11.31 12.86 -19.98
C LEU A 207 12.57 12.92 -19.10
N SER A 208 12.57 13.70 -18.01
CA SER A 208 13.77 13.90 -17.18
C SER A 208 13.86 12.92 -16.01
N VAL A 209 12.72 12.49 -15.46
CA VAL A 209 12.66 11.68 -14.23
C VAL A 209 13.01 10.21 -14.49
N LEU A 210 12.65 9.66 -15.65
CA LEU A 210 12.97 8.28 -16.02
C LEU A 210 14.48 8.01 -16.12
N ALA A 211 15.30 9.03 -16.38
CA ALA A 211 16.76 8.89 -16.48
C ALA A 211 17.46 8.80 -15.10
N ALA A 212 16.86 9.33 -14.03
CA ALA A 212 17.51 9.43 -12.72
C ALA A 212 17.31 8.18 -11.84
N VAL A 213 16.16 7.50 -11.96
CA VAL A 213 15.80 6.34 -11.11
C VAL A 213 16.66 5.10 -11.44
N ALA A 214 17.17 4.99 -12.67
CA ALA A 214 17.97 3.84 -13.11
C ALA A 214 19.40 3.77 -12.51
N LEU A 215 19.89 4.83 -11.88
CA LEU A 215 21.30 4.95 -11.46
C LEU A 215 21.53 4.79 -9.95
N TRP A 216 20.49 4.58 -9.14
CA TRP A 216 20.68 4.43 -7.70
C TRP A 216 21.08 3.00 -7.33
N PRO A 217 22.30 2.76 -6.78
CA PRO A 217 22.74 1.42 -6.43
C PRO A 217 21.91 0.87 -5.27
N ARG A 218 21.22 -0.25 -5.52
CA ARG A 218 20.47 -1.02 -4.53
C ARG A 218 21.41 -1.52 -3.44
N ARG A 219 21.30 -0.99 -2.22
CA ARG A 219 21.99 -1.52 -1.04
C ARG A 219 20.96 -1.89 0.00
N ARG A 220 20.92 -3.17 0.36
CA ARG A 220 20.17 -3.67 1.51
C ARG A 220 20.69 -2.99 2.77
N ARG A 221 19.78 -2.37 3.52
CA ARG A 221 20.09 -1.73 4.80
C ARG A 221 19.03 -2.13 5.81
N ARG A 222 19.48 -2.46 7.01
CA ARG A 222 18.61 -2.48 8.18
C ARG A 222 18.30 -1.03 8.54
N VAL A 223 17.02 -0.68 8.65
CA VAL A 223 16.61 0.67 9.07
C VAL A 223 16.59 0.67 10.61
N PRO A 224 17.48 1.44 11.27
CA PRO A 224 17.47 1.52 12.73
C PRO A 224 16.33 2.42 13.22
N ARG A 225 15.83 2.12 14.42
CA ARG A 225 14.85 2.92 15.17
C ARG A 225 15.24 4.41 15.20
N ARG A 226 14.27 5.30 14.99
CA ARG A 226 14.38 6.74 15.24
C ARG A 226 13.37 7.18 16.27
#